data_AF-A0A843M967-F1
#
_entry.id   AF-A0A843M967-F1
#
_cell.length_a   1.000
_cell.length_b   1.000
_cell.length_c   1.000
_cell.angle_alpha   90.00
_cell.angle_beta   90.00
_cell.angle_gamma   90.00
#
_symmetry.space_group_name_H-M   'P 1'
#
loop_
_entity.id
_entity.type
_entity.pdbx_description
1 polymer ?
#
loop_
_entity_poly.entity_id
_entity_poly.type
_entity_poly.pdbx_seq_one_letter_code
_entity_poly.pdbx_strand_id
1 'polypeptide(L)'
;QIPACLWFVARNRSNGRFRDRRGEVLFIDARKMGVMRDRTHRELTDEDIERISGTYHAWRGDAGAGEYEDVPGFCASATLEEIAKHGHVLTPGRYVGAEDAEDDGEPFAEKMTRLTKQLSEQMEEGARLDEEIRKNLGALGYTV
;
A
#
# COMPACT_ATOMS: atom_id res chain seq x y z
N GLN A 1 -8.75 -8.27 1.54
CA GLN A 1 -7.65 -8.57 2.49
C GLN A 1 -7.81 -7.62 3.66
N ILE A 2 -7.86 -8.11 4.90
CA ILE A 2 -7.82 -7.24 6.08
C ILE A 2 -6.34 -7.05 6.42
N PRO A 3 -5.78 -5.84 6.31
CA PRO A 3 -4.39 -5.62 6.65
C PRO A 3 -4.20 -5.78 8.17
N ALA A 4 -3.13 -6.46 8.56
CA ALA A 4 -2.64 -6.47 9.93
C ALA A 4 -1.42 -5.55 10.03
N CYS A 5 -1.17 -5.01 11.22
CA CYS A 5 0.00 -4.19 11.52
C CYS A 5 0.66 -4.70 12.79
N LEU A 6 1.97 -4.94 12.75
CA LEU A 6 2.76 -5.31 13.91
C LEU A 6 3.53 -4.08 14.42
N TRP A 7 3.44 -3.84 15.72
CA TRP A 7 4.07 -2.70 16.37
C TRP A 7 5.24 -3.16 17.25
N PHE A 8 6.44 -2.74 16.87
CA PHE A 8 7.65 -2.98 17.65
C PHE A 8 8.07 -1.69 18.35
N VAL A 9 7.94 -1.66 19.68
CA VAL A 9 8.22 -0.47 20.49
C VAL A 9 9.39 -0.76 21.43
N ALA A 10 10.43 0.08 21.35
CA ALA A 10 11.58 0.03 22.25
C ALA A 10 11.52 1.17 23.26
N ARG A 11 11.73 0.86 24.55
CA ARG A 11 11.81 1.86 25.64
C ARG A 11 13.03 2.78 25.53
N ASN A 12 14.17 2.26 25.07
CA ASN A 12 15.39 3.01 24.88
C ASN A 12 15.88 2.84 23.42
N ARG A 13 16.04 3.97 22.72
CA ARG A 13 16.48 4.04 21.32
C ARG A 13 17.88 4.66 21.17
N SER A 14 18.54 4.98 22.27
CA SER A 14 19.87 5.59 22.37
C SER A 14 20.65 4.92 23.51
N ASN A 15 20.90 3.62 23.37
CA ASN A 15 21.47 2.78 24.44
C ASN A 15 22.98 2.55 24.29
N GLY A 16 23.66 3.25 23.37
CA GLY A 16 25.09 3.11 23.09
C GLY A 16 25.50 1.81 22.37
N ARG A 17 24.59 0.84 22.21
CA ARG A 17 24.83 -0.42 21.47
C ARG A 17 24.54 -0.29 19.98
N PHE A 18 23.56 0.54 19.65
CA PHE A 18 23.05 0.75 18.31
C PHE A 18 23.13 2.24 17.96
N ARG A 19 22.90 2.62 16.69
CA ARG A 19 22.77 4.03 16.34
C ARG A 19 21.62 4.68 17.11
N ASP A 20 21.75 5.98 17.38
CA ASP A 20 20.64 6.76 17.91
C ASP A 20 19.57 6.91 16.83
N ARG A 21 18.35 6.48 17.18
CA ARG A 21 17.17 6.51 16.31
C ARG A 21 15.96 7.11 17.05
N ARG A 22 16.23 7.93 18.06
CA ARG A 22 15.18 8.75 18.70
C ARG A 22 14.61 9.70 17.65
N GLY A 23 13.30 9.89 17.69
CA GLY A 23 12.61 10.74 16.73
C GLY A 23 12.36 10.08 15.37
N GLU A 24 12.79 8.83 15.15
CA GLU A 24 12.58 8.11 13.90
C GLU A 24 11.64 6.91 14.09
N VAL A 25 10.92 6.57 13.02
CA VAL A 25 10.06 5.39 12.91
C VAL A 25 10.35 4.72 11.58
N LEU A 26 10.71 3.43 11.62
CA LEU A 26 10.81 2.59 10.44
C LEU A 26 9.42 2.10 10.04
N PHE A 27 9.04 2.35 8.79
CA PHE A 27 7.88 1.77 8.15
C PHE A 27 8.33 0.66 7.20
N ILE A 28 7.67 -0.49 7.28
CA ILE A 28 7.85 -1.60 6.34
C ILE A 28 6.47 -1.98 5.79
N ASP A 29 6.33 -1.98 4.47
CA ASP A 29 5.13 -2.40 3.78
C ASP A 29 5.28 -3.84 3.26
N ALA A 30 4.77 -4.78 4.06
CA ALA A 30 4.78 -6.20 3.71
C ALA A 30 3.48 -6.66 3.02
N ARG A 31 2.59 -5.75 2.57
CA ARG A 31 1.26 -6.12 2.05
C ARG A 31 1.32 -7.04 0.82
N LYS A 32 2.38 -6.92 0.01
CA LYS A 32 2.63 -7.73 -1.19
C LYS A 32 3.47 -9.00 -0.93
N MET A 33 4.04 -9.14 0.27
CA MET A 33 4.91 -10.27 0.66
C MET A 33 4.10 -11.48 1.11
N GLY A 34 4.71 -12.66 1.09
CA GLY A 34 4.09 -13.91 1.51
C GLY A 34 3.33 -14.63 0.42
N VAL A 35 3.06 -15.90 0.68
CA VAL A 35 2.34 -16.81 -0.21
C VAL A 35 0.97 -17.13 0.35
N MET A 36 -0.01 -17.33 -0.53
CA MET A 36 -1.34 -17.77 -0.12
C MET A 36 -1.26 -19.24 0.31
N ARG A 37 -1.38 -19.51 1.60
CA ARG A 37 -1.50 -20.88 2.11
C ARG A 37 -2.89 -21.45 1.84
N ASP A 38 -3.90 -20.60 1.93
CA ASP A 38 -5.27 -20.90 1.51
C ASP A 38 -5.96 -19.64 0.95
N ARG A 39 -7.27 -19.71 0.66
CA ARG A 39 -8.04 -18.61 0.06
C ARG A 39 -8.10 -17.34 0.93
N THR A 40 -7.82 -17.45 2.21
CA THR A 40 -7.98 -16.39 3.22
C THR A 40 -6.71 -16.09 4.01
N HIS A 41 -5.78 -17.03 4.11
CA HIS A 41 -4.52 -16.87 4.85
C HIS A 41 -3.32 -16.72 3.93
N ARG A 42 -2.51 -15.71 4.23
CA ARG A 42 -1.21 -15.46 3.63
C ARG A 42 -0.14 -15.64 4.68
N GLU A 43 0.90 -16.38 4.35
CA GLU A 43 2.04 -16.62 5.23
C GLU A 43 3.29 -16.00 4.64
N LEU A 44 4.06 -15.29 5.47
CA LEU A 44 5.38 -14.82 5.10
C LEU A 44 6.31 -16.04 4.99
N THR A 45 7.08 -16.10 3.90
CA THR A 45 8.11 -17.12 3.74
C THR A 45 9.31 -16.82 4.63
N ASP A 46 10.22 -17.78 4.77
CA ASP A 46 11.48 -17.54 5.48
C ASP A 46 12.28 -16.41 4.82
N GLU A 47 12.25 -16.30 3.49
CA GLU A 47 12.88 -15.21 2.73
C GLU A 47 12.23 -13.85 3.03
N ASP A 48 10.90 -13.78 3.14
CA ASP A 48 10.19 -12.54 3.52
C ASP A 48 10.59 -12.11 4.93
N ILE A 49 10.64 -13.06 5.87
CA ILE A 49 11.02 -12.81 7.27
C ILE A 49 12.48 -12.36 7.35
N GLU A 50 13.38 -13.00 6.62
CA GLU A 50 14.80 -12.62 6.55
C GLU A 50 14.97 -11.21 5.99
N ARG A 51 14.26 -10.88 4.90
CA ARG A 51 14.27 -9.52 4.33
C ARG A 51 13.76 -8.47 5.32
N ILE A 52 12.59 -8.70 5.94
CA ILE A 52 11.99 -7.75 6.91
C ILE A 52 12.92 -7.57 8.12
N SER A 53 13.39 -8.67 8.70
CA SER A 53 14.25 -8.63 9.87
C SER A 53 15.61 -8.00 9.56
N GLY A 54 16.23 -8.37 8.43
CA GLY A 54 17.47 -7.78 7.93
C GLY A 54 17.36 -6.26 7.77
N THR A 55 16.30 -5.77 7.12
CA THR A 55 16.04 -4.33 7.00
C THR A 55 15.92 -3.65 8.36
N TYR A 56 15.20 -4.26 9.30
CA TYR A 56 15.11 -3.73 10.66
C TYR A 56 16.48 -3.71 11.37
N HIS A 57 17.29 -4.75 11.22
CA HIS A 57 18.63 -4.82 11.82
C HIS A 57 19.60 -3.78 11.24
N ALA A 58 19.58 -3.60 9.92
CA ALA A 58 20.34 -2.55 9.24
C ALA A 58 19.88 -1.17 9.72
N TRP A 59 18.56 -0.90 9.71
CA TRP A 59 18.01 0.37 10.18
C TRP A 59 18.31 0.63 11.65
N ARG A 60 18.27 -0.41 12.49
CA ARG A 60 18.60 -0.29 13.92
C ARG A 60 20.08 0.02 14.13
N GLY A 61 20.96 -0.32 13.19
CA GLY A 61 22.40 -0.15 13.28
C GLY A 61 23.09 -1.32 13.99
N ASP A 62 22.65 -2.55 13.72
CA ASP A 62 23.28 -3.76 14.25
C ASP A 62 24.65 -3.99 13.57
N ALA A 63 25.65 -4.40 14.35
CA ALA A 63 26.97 -4.71 13.82
C ALA A 63 26.90 -5.88 12.83
N GLY A 64 27.37 -5.66 11.60
CA GLY A 64 27.35 -6.67 10.52
C GLY A 64 26.04 -6.75 9.74
N ALA A 65 25.03 -5.93 10.03
CA ALA A 65 23.75 -5.93 9.32
C ALA A 65 23.74 -5.13 8.00
N GLY A 66 24.87 -4.53 7.62
CA GLY A 66 24.98 -3.65 6.45
C GLY A 66 24.48 -2.23 6.70
N GLU A 67 24.53 -1.41 5.66
CA GLU A 67 23.97 -0.05 5.68
C GLU A 67 22.49 -0.08 5.32
N TYR A 68 21.71 0.78 5.97
CA TYR A 68 20.29 0.92 5.69
C TYR A 68 20.06 1.95 4.58
N GLU A 69 19.12 1.63 3.69
CA GLU A 69 18.57 2.55 2.70
C GLU A 69 17.05 2.42 2.62
N ASP A 70 16.38 3.53 2.29
CA ASP A 70 14.96 3.52 1.99
C ASP A 70 14.74 2.88 0.61
N VAL A 71 13.74 1.99 0.52
CA VAL A 71 13.41 1.27 -0.71
C VAL A 71 11.96 1.56 -1.08
N PRO A 72 11.70 2.25 -2.22
CA PRO A 72 10.35 2.58 -2.68
C PRO A 72 9.41 1.36 -2.68
N GLY A 73 8.24 1.52 -2.07
CA GLY A 73 7.22 0.51 -1.89
C GLY A 73 7.53 -0.60 -0.89
N PHE A 74 8.70 -0.59 -0.24
CA PHE A 74 9.07 -1.60 0.77
C PHE A 74 9.37 -1.00 2.14
N CYS A 75 10.34 -0.09 2.28
CA CYS A 75 10.71 0.45 3.58
C CYS A 75 11.13 1.92 3.52
N ALA A 76 10.84 2.65 4.59
CA ALA A 76 11.28 4.03 4.76
C ALA A 76 11.40 4.40 6.23
N SER A 77 12.39 5.22 6.57
CA SER A 77 12.56 5.80 7.90
C SER A 77 12.01 7.23 7.90
N ALA A 78 10.95 7.49 8.68
CA ALA A 78 10.40 8.83 8.80
C ALA A 78 10.60 9.42 10.20
N THR A 79 10.79 10.72 10.25
CA THR A 79 10.89 11.51 11.47
C THR A 79 9.52 11.76 12.09
N LEU A 80 9.50 12.06 13.41
CA LEU A 80 8.27 12.48 14.10
C LEU A 80 7.67 13.75 13.50
N GLU A 81 8.50 14.63 12.93
CA GLU A 81 8.06 15.86 12.26
C GLU A 81 7.30 15.56 10.96
N GLU A 82 7.81 14.64 10.14
CA GLU A 82 7.12 14.18 8.93
C GLU A 82 5.80 13.49 9.27
N ILE A 83 5.80 12.65 10.31
CA ILE A 83 4.58 12.00 10.81
C ILE A 83 3.56 13.04 11.26
N ALA A 84 3.98 14.10 11.95
CA ALA A 84 3.11 15.18 12.38
C ALA A 84 2.52 15.94 11.18
N LYS A 85 3.32 16.22 10.14
CA LYS A 85 2.84 16.83 8.87
C LYS A 85 1.78 15.97 8.17
N HIS A 86 1.81 14.66 8.40
CA HIS A 86 0.82 13.71 7.88
C HIS A 86 -0.33 13.41 8.86
N GLY A 87 -0.53 14.25 9.89
CA GLY A 87 -1.66 14.13 10.81
C GLY A 87 -1.60 12.87 11.67
N HIS A 88 -0.40 12.36 11.96
CA HIS A 88 -0.17 11.14 12.73
C HIS A 88 -0.79 9.86 12.14
N VAL A 89 -1.05 9.84 10.83
CA VAL A 89 -1.43 8.62 10.11
C VAL A 89 -0.20 7.74 9.95
N LEU A 90 -0.22 6.51 10.48
CA LEU A 90 0.95 5.62 10.56
C LEU A 90 0.86 4.42 9.59
N THR A 91 0.11 4.57 8.50
CA THR A 91 0.03 3.54 7.46
C THR A 91 1.33 3.52 6.64
N PRO A 92 2.05 2.37 6.54
CA PRO A 92 3.36 2.30 5.87
C PRO A 92 3.37 2.88 4.46
N GLY A 93 2.34 2.59 3.64
CA GLY A 93 2.21 3.08 2.27
C GLY A 93 2.25 4.61 2.12
N ARG A 94 2.08 5.38 3.20
CA ARG A 94 2.22 6.84 3.18
C ARG A 94 3.68 7.31 3.21
N TYR A 95 4.58 6.49 3.72
CA TYR A 95 5.99 6.82 3.95
C TYR A 95 6.93 6.06 3.02
N VAL A 96 6.61 4.80 2.69
CA VAL A 96 7.49 3.95 1.86
C VAL A 96 7.49 4.33 0.38
N GLY A 97 6.66 5.29 -0.05
CA GLY A 97 6.46 5.61 -1.47
C GLY A 97 5.76 4.49 -2.24
N ALA A 98 5.61 4.68 -3.55
CA ALA A 98 5.21 3.60 -4.44
C ALA A 98 6.47 2.98 -5.04
N GLU A 99 6.49 1.65 -5.20
CA GLU A 99 7.34 1.06 -6.25
C GLU A 99 7.01 1.78 -7.56
N ASP A 100 8.03 2.07 -8.39
CA ASP A 100 7.81 2.56 -9.75
C ASP A 100 6.79 1.64 -10.42
N ALA A 101 5.58 2.14 -10.61
CA ALA A 101 4.63 1.46 -11.47
C ALA A 101 5.24 1.46 -12.87
N GLU A 102 5.08 0.37 -13.62
CA GLU A 102 5.30 0.44 -15.07
C GLU A 102 4.48 1.61 -15.58
N ASP A 103 5.17 2.66 -16.01
CA ASP A 103 4.57 3.83 -16.63
C ASP A 103 3.85 3.31 -17.88
N ASP A 104 2.53 3.44 -17.90
CA ASP A 104 1.74 3.10 -19.09
C ASP A 104 1.99 4.09 -20.24
N GLY A 105 2.89 5.06 -20.02
CA GLY A 105 3.32 6.08 -20.97
C GLY A 105 2.28 7.17 -21.15
N GLU A 106 1.19 7.17 -20.36
CA GLU A 106 0.09 8.11 -20.47
C GLU A 106 0.13 9.14 -19.33
N PRO A 107 0.30 10.45 -19.64
CA PRO A 107 0.22 11.50 -18.63
C PRO A 107 -1.10 11.46 -17.85
N PHE A 108 -1.05 11.69 -16.54
CA PHE A 108 -2.23 11.63 -15.66
C PHE A 108 -3.45 12.41 -16.19
N ALA A 109 -3.23 13.62 -16.72
CA ALA A 109 -4.30 14.46 -17.25
C ALA A 109 -4.97 13.86 -18.49
N GLU A 110 -4.19 13.23 -19.38
CA GLU A 110 -4.69 12.55 -20.58
C GLU A 110 -5.47 11.29 -20.19
N LYS A 111 -4.92 10.50 -19.26
CA LYS A 111 -5.57 9.31 -18.69
C LYS A 111 -6.90 9.63 -18.03
N MET A 112 -6.96 10.69 -17.22
CA MET A 112 -8.20 11.12 -16.57
C MET A 112 -9.25 11.59 -17.59
N THR A 113 -8.82 12.30 -18.63
CA THR A 113 -9.71 12.74 -19.71
C THR A 113 -10.30 11.54 -20.45
N ARG A 114 -9.46 10.58 -20.83
CA ARG A 114 -9.87 9.35 -21.52
C ARG A 114 -10.81 8.50 -20.67
N LEU A 115 -10.46 8.25 -19.40
CA LEU A 115 -11.27 7.43 -18.49
C LEU A 115 -12.62 8.09 -18.18
N THR A 116 -12.65 9.41 -18.01
CA THR A 116 -13.92 10.13 -17.76
C THR A 116 -14.84 10.07 -18.98
N LYS A 117 -14.28 10.21 -20.19
CA LYS A 117 -15.04 10.05 -21.44
C LYS A 117 -15.60 8.63 -21.55
N GLN A 118 -14.77 7.61 -21.34
CA GLN A 118 -15.18 6.21 -21.39
C GLN A 118 -16.28 5.91 -20.35
N LEU A 119 -16.15 6.45 -19.14
CA LEU A 119 -17.16 6.32 -18.10
C LEU A 119 -18.50 6.94 -18.54
N SER A 120 -18.47 8.13 -19.14
CA SER A 120 -19.67 8.80 -19.66
C SER A 120 -20.39 7.95 -20.72
N GLU A 121 -19.65 7.42 -21.69
CA GLU A 121 -20.19 6.54 -22.73
C GLU A 121 -20.82 5.27 -22.15
N GLN A 122 -20.17 4.67 -21.14
CA GLN A 122 -20.69 3.49 -20.44
C GLN A 122 -21.96 3.80 -19.63
N MET A 123 -22.05 4.99 -19.03
CA MET A 123 -23.25 5.42 -18.30
C MET A 123 -24.44 5.65 -19.23
N GLU A 124 -24.21 6.27 -20.40
CA GLU A 124 -25.25 6.46 -21.42
C GLU A 124 -25.77 5.12 -21.95
N GLU A 125 -24.85 4.20 -22.25
CA GLU A 125 -25.21 2.86 -22.69
C GLU A 125 -25.97 2.07 -21.60
N GLY A 126 -25.55 2.19 -20.34
CA GLY A 126 -26.27 1.61 -19.21
C GLY A 126 -27.72 2.12 -19.10
N ALA A 127 -27.93 3.43 -19.23
CA ALA A 127 -29.26 4.02 -19.20
C ALA A 127 -30.15 3.53 -20.36
N ARG A 128 -29.58 3.38 -21.56
CA ARG A 128 -30.28 2.84 -22.74
C ARG A 128 -30.71 1.39 -22.51
N LEU A 129 -29.80 0.56 -22.02
CA LEU A 129 -30.08 -0.85 -21.72
C LEU A 129 -31.13 -0.98 -20.61
N ASP A 130 -31.06 -0.15 -19.57
CA ASP A 130 -32.07 -0.11 -18.51
C ASP A 130 -33.47 0.21 -19.06
N GLU A 131 -33.59 1.17 -19.98
CA GLU A 131 -34.87 1.48 -20.63
C GLU A 131 -35.40 0.30 -21.46
N GLU A 132 -34.52 -0.37 -22.21
CA GLU A 132 -34.88 -1.55 -23.00
C GLU A 132 -35.32 -2.73 -22.12
N ILE A 133 -34.65 -2.94 -20.99
CA ILE A 133 -35.03 -3.96 -20.00
C ILE A 133 -36.41 -3.65 -19.42
N ARG A 134 -36.68 -2.40 -19.02
CA ARG A 134 -38.01 -2.01 -18.49
C ARG A 134 -39.11 -2.23 -19.51
N LYS A 135 -38.87 -1.87 -20.77
CA LYS A 135 -39.82 -2.09 -21.87
C LYS A 135 -40.12 -3.58 -22.08
N ASN A 136 -39.08 -4.41 -22.10
CA ASN A 136 -39.23 -5.85 -22.32
C ASN A 136 -39.93 -6.54 -21.14
N LEU A 137 -39.63 -6.16 -19.90
CA LEU A 137 -40.32 -6.67 -18.71
C LEU A 137 -41.79 -6.23 -18.68
N GLY A 138 -42.08 -4.98 -19.05
CA GLY A 138 -43.44 -4.49 -19.19
C GLY A 138 -44.26 -5.29 -20.20
N ALA A 139 -43.67 -5.68 -21.33
CA ALA A 139 -44.32 -6.53 -22.34
C ALA A 139 -44.62 -7.96 -21.82
N LEU A 140 -43.86 -8.43 -20.83
CA LEU A 140 -44.06 -9.72 -20.16
C LEU A 140 -44.98 -9.64 -18.94
N GLY A 141 -45.51 -8.45 -18.60
CA GLY A 141 -46.42 -8.23 -17.47
C GLY A 141 -45.73 -7.97 -16.13
N TYR A 142 -44.43 -7.67 -16.12
CA TYR A 142 -43.67 -7.31 -14.90
C TYR A 142 -43.30 -5.82 -14.93
N THR A 143 -43.42 -5.12 -13.79
CA THR A 143 -43.09 -3.69 -13.67
C THR A 143 -41.88 -3.50 -12.77
N VAL A 144 -40.86 -2.80 -13.28
CA VAL A 144 -39.60 -2.45 -12.58
C VAL A 144 -39.12 -1.08 -13.04
#